data_AF-A0A8T9BV96-F1
#
_entry.id   AF-A0A8T9BV96-F1
#
_cell.length_a   1.000
_cell.length_b   1.000
_cell.length_c   1.000
_cell.angle_alpha   90.00
_cell.angle_beta   90.00
_cell.angle_gamma   90.00
#
_symmetry.space_group_name_H-M   'P 1'
#
loop_
_entity.id
_entity.type
_entity.pdbx_description
1 polymer ?
#
loop_
_entity_poly.entity_id
_entity_poly.type
_entity_poly.pdbx_seq_one_letter_code
_entity_poly.pdbx_strand_id
1 'polypeptide(L)'
;MEPRARAGKNRGQQQFSDQERSVLALTSAVNTLLTAHGDVGIPRDGPRDVSNLPLESTKRLLDDYITDFITELCFEAARAAQLAGRQKIKIDDIKFACRKNPRYLGKIQEIFAKRDEIDRAKKLLDPNDDKITKSNVKAVEETLGADDDEDLDDAKTVGGRSTGTGAGK
;
A
#
# COMPACT_ATOMS: atom_id res chain seq x y z
N MET A 1 17.30 11.83 -38.50
CA MET A 1 17.77 10.83 -37.51
C MET A 1 16.78 10.86 -36.36
N GLU A 2 15.80 9.96 -36.35
CA GLU A 2 14.74 9.99 -35.34
C GLU A 2 15.26 9.38 -34.02
N PRO A 3 14.95 9.99 -32.85
CA PRO A 3 15.35 9.43 -31.57
C PRO A 3 14.50 8.19 -31.27
N ARG A 4 15.13 7.02 -31.38
CA ARG A 4 14.51 5.74 -31.01
C ARG A 4 14.21 5.76 -29.51
N ALA A 5 12.92 5.79 -29.17
CA ALA A 5 12.44 5.70 -27.79
C ALA A 5 13.08 4.49 -27.10
N ARG A 6 13.76 4.73 -25.97
CA ARG A 6 14.26 3.65 -25.10
C ARG A 6 13.03 2.91 -24.59
N ALA A 7 12.75 1.74 -25.16
CA ALA A 7 11.79 0.80 -24.61
C ALA A 7 12.21 0.52 -23.16
N GLY A 8 11.43 1.04 -22.21
CA GLY A 8 11.71 0.87 -20.79
C GLY A 8 11.79 -0.61 -20.47
N LYS A 9 12.85 -1.02 -19.77
CA LYS A 9 13.14 -2.40 -19.38
C LYS A 9 12.06 -3.07 -18.52
N ASN A 10 10.96 -2.36 -18.27
CA ASN A 10 9.79 -2.75 -17.47
C ASN A 10 8.51 -2.92 -18.31
N ARG A 11 8.59 -2.77 -19.65
CA ARG A 11 7.45 -2.95 -20.56
C ARG A 11 7.15 -4.45 -20.69
N GLY A 12 6.37 -4.99 -19.75
CA GLY A 12 6.04 -6.41 -19.65
C GLY A 12 6.00 -6.95 -18.20
N GLN A 13 6.60 -6.24 -17.24
CA GLN A 13 6.55 -6.59 -15.80
C GLN A 13 5.31 -6.01 -15.08
N GLN A 14 4.35 -5.47 -15.83
CA GLN A 14 3.04 -5.06 -15.34
C GLN A 14 1.93 -5.99 -15.83
N GLN A 15 2.26 -7.25 -16.13
CA GLN A 15 1.23 -8.26 -16.20
C GLN A 15 0.83 -8.56 -14.76
N PHE A 16 -0.23 -7.90 -14.30
CA PHE A 16 -1.04 -8.44 -13.22
C PHE A 16 -1.55 -9.78 -13.74
N SER A 17 -0.82 -10.87 -13.51
CA SER A 17 -1.16 -12.23 -13.91
C SER A 17 -2.32 -12.79 -13.06
N ASP A 18 -3.34 -11.95 -12.88
CA ASP A 18 -4.31 -11.94 -11.80
C ASP A 18 -5.43 -10.95 -12.17
N GLN A 19 -5.79 -10.80 -13.44
CA GLN A 19 -6.90 -9.91 -13.81
C GLN A 19 -8.20 -10.40 -13.13
N GLU A 20 -8.36 -11.73 -13.02
CA GLU A 20 -9.45 -12.34 -12.25
C GLU A 20 -9.26 -12.21 -10.74
N ARG A 21 -8.04 -12.31 -10.20
CA ARG A 21 -7.81 -12.11 -8.75
C ARG A 21 -7.89 -10.66 -8.31
N SER A 22 -7.54 -9.71 -9.16
CA SER A 22 -7.69 -8.27 -8.91
C SER A 22 -9.16 -7.88 -8.97
N VAL A 23 -9.92 -8.39 -9.95
CA VAL A 23 -11.38 -8.20 -10.00
C VAL A 23 -12.06 -8.88 -8.81
N LEU A 24 -11.67 -10.11 -8.43
CA LEU A 24 -12.18 -10.78 -7.22
C LEU A 24 -11.75 -10.07 -5.93
N ALA A 25 -10.52 -9.55 -5.86
CA ALA A 25 -10.02 -8.83 -4.69
C ALA A 25 -10.73 -7.51 -4.52
N LEU A 26 -11.00 -6.78 -5.61
CA LEU A 26 -11.74 -5.52 -5.58
C LEU A 26 -13.20 -5.76 -5.19
N THR A 27 -13.85 -6.75 -5.81
CA THR A 27 -15.23 -7.17 -5.47
C THR A 27 -15.33 -7.62 -4.00
N SER A 28 -14.34 -8.39 -3.52
CA SER A 28 -14.26 -8.84 -2.12
C SER A 28 -14.00 -7.67 -1.16
N ALA A 29 -13.13 -6.73 -1.54
CA ALA A 29 -12.82 -5.54 -0.76
C ALA A 29 -14.03 -4.61 -0.65
N VAL A 30 -14.76 -4.38 -1.74
CA VAL A 30 -16.01 -3.61 -1.77
C VAL A 30 -17.05 -4.24 -0.85
N ASN A 31 -17.23 -5.56 -0.92
CA ASN A 31 -18.16 -6.27 -0.04
C ASN A 31 -17.77 -6.15 1.44
N THR A 32 -16.48 -6.32 1.74
CA THR A 32 -15.94 -6.18 3.10
C THR A 32 -16.10 -4.75 3.61
N LEU A 33 -15.82 -3.76 2.76
CA LEU A 33 -15.95 -2.34 3.07
C LEU A 33 -17.40 -2.00 3.42
N LEU A 34 -18.35 -2.39 2.57
CA LEU A 34 -19.78 -2.16 2.77
C LEU A 34 -20.26 -2.82 4.07
N THR A 35 -19.93 -4.09 4.28
CA THR A 35 -20.28 -4.82 5.50
C THR A 35 -19.68 -4.18 6.76
N ALA A 36 -18.41 -3.77 6.72
CA ALA A 36 -17.74 -3.11 7.83
C ALA A 36 -18.34 -1.74 8.17
N HIS A 37 -18.93 -1.05 7.18
CA HIS A 37 -19.65 0.21 7.37
C HIS A 37 -21.14 0.02 7.66
N GLY A 38 -21.58 -1.21 7.91
CA GLY A 38 -22.94 -1.52 8.35
C GLY A 38 -23.96 -1.65 7.21
N ASP A 39 -23.53 -1.68 5.95
CA ASP A 39 -24.38 -2.08 4.83
C ASP A 39 -24.53 -3.61 4.85
N VAL A 40 -25.32 -4.07 5.81
CA VAL A 40 -25.85 -5.42 5.90
C VAL A 40 -27.21 -5.40 5.22
N GLY A 41 -27.44 -6.31 4.26
CA GLY A 41 -28.64 -6.30 3.41
C GLY A 41 -29.95 -6.07 4.18
N ILE A 42 -30.89 -5.34 3.55
CA ILE A 42 -32.19 -5.01 4.15
C ILE A 42 -32.88 -6.32 4.60
N PRO A 43 -33.32 -6.44 5.87
CA PRO A 43 -34.19 -7.53 6.27
C PRO A 43 -35.48 -7.42 5.47
N ARG A 44 -35.66 -8.25 4.44
CA ARG A 44 -36.98 -8.42 3.82
C ARG A 44 -37.83 -9.17 4.83
N ASP A 45 -38.84 -8.48 5.38
CA ASP A 45 -39.80 -8.96 6.38
C ASP A 45 -40.11 -10.47 6.23
N GLY A 46 -39.46 -11.28 7.07
CA GLY A 46 -39.51 -12.74 7.00
C GLY A 46 -38.52 -13.41 7.96
N PRO A 47 -38.76 -14.66 8.39
CA PRO A 47 -37.95 -15.32 9.40
C PRO A 47 -36.53 -15.59 8.87
N ARG A 48 -35.60 -14.71 9.25
CA ARG A 48 -34.13 -14.85 9.12
C ARG A 48 -33.68 -15.45 7.78
N ASP A 49 -33.99 -14.77 6.68
CA ASP A 49 -33.30 -15.05 5.42
C ASP A 49 -31.84 -14.59 5.52
N VAL A 50 -30.94 -15.47 5.09
CA VAL A 50 -29.48 -15.45 5.28
C VAL A 50 -28.76 -14.55 4.27
N SER A 51 -29.41 -13.50 3.80
CA SER A 51 -28.87 -12.59 2.78
C SER A 51 -28.40 -11.25 3.36
N ASN A 52 -27.62 -11.29 4.45
CA ASN A 52 -26.92 -10.14 5.06
C ASN A 52 -25.82 -9.53 4.15
N LEU A 53 -25.98 -9.60 2.84
CA LEU A 53 -25.04 -9.15 1.83
C LEU A 53 -25.52 -7.81 1.25
N PRO A 54 -24.62 -6.85 0.96
CA PRO A 54 -24.94 -5.64 0.24
C PRO A 54 -25.62 -5.94 -1.11
N LEU A 55 -26.48 -5.04 -1.57
CA LEU A 55 -27.13 -5.15 -2.88
C LEU A 55 -26.08 -5.17 -4.00
N GLU A 56 -26.31 -6.02 -5.01
CA GLU A 56 -25.36 -6.17 -6.13
C GLU A 56 -25.21 -4.89 -6.97
N SER A 57 -26.30 -4.13 -7.12
CA SER A 57 -26.27 -2.81 -7.76
C SER A 57 -25.41 -1.81 -6.99
N THR A 58 -25.44 -1.85 -5.65
CA THR A 58 -24.61 -0.99 -4.79
C THR A 58 -23.14 -1.33 -4.96
N LYS A 59 -22.78 -2.62 -4.98
CA LYS A 59 -21.41 -3.06 -5.19
C LYS A 59 -20.85 -2.58 -6.53
N ARG A 60 -21.60 -2.77 -7.61
CA ARG A 60 -21.19 -2.34 -8.96
C ARG A 60 -21.00 -0.84 -9.06
N LEU A 61 -21.96 -0.06 -8.54
CA LEU A 61 -21.87 1.39 -8.57
C LEU A 61 -20.68 1.91 -7.73
N LEU A 62 -20.44 1.29 -6.57
CA LEU A 62 -19.29 1.62 -5.74
C LEU A 62 -17.96 1.24 -6.40
N ASP A 63 -17.91 0.12 -7.14
CA ASP A 63 -16.74 -0.27 -7.93
C ASP A 63 -16.39 0.76 -9.01
N ASP A 64 -17.40 1.24 -9.74
CA ASP A 64 -17.26 2.31 -10.72
C ASP A 64 -16.74 3.60 -10.06
N TYR A 65 -17.35 4.04 -8.96
CA TYR A 65 -16.92 5.24 -8.25
C TYR A 65 -15.51 5.15 -7.67
N ILE A 66 -15.11 3.99 -7.15
CA ILE A 66 -13.75 3.78 -6.62
C ILE A 66 -12.74 3.82 -7.77
N THR A 67 -13.06 3.21 -8.90
CA THR A 67 -12.20 3.22 -10.10
C THR A 67 -11.99 4.64 -10.61
N ASP A 68 -13.06 5.44 -10.70
CA ASP A 68 -12.99 6.84 -11.09
C ASP A 68 -12.15 7.66 -10.09
N PHE A 69 -12.41 7.49 -8.79
CA PHE A 69 -11.66 8.17 -7.74
C PHE A 69 -10.15 7.88 -7.80
N ILE A 70 -9.77 6.60 -7.94
CA ILE A 70 -8.36 6.20 -8.04
C ILE A 70 -7.72 6.79 -9.30
N THR A 71 -8.46 6.78 -10.41
CA THR A 71 -7.98 7.29 -11.71
C THR A 71 -7.73 8.80 -11.64
N GLU A 72 -8.68 9.57 -11.10
CA GLU A 72 -8.53 11.02 -10.91
C GLU A 72 -7.37 11.37 -9.98
N LEU A 73 -7.23 10.62 -8.87
CA LEU A 73 -6.11 10.79 -7.94
C LEU A 73 -4.76 10.53 -8.62
N CYS A 74 -4.68 9.48 -9.43
CA CYS A 74 -3.47 9.16 -10.20
C CYS A 74 -3.13 10.27 -11.21
N PHE A 75 -4.12 10.88 -11.86
CA PHE A 75 -3.88 12.00 -12.77
C PHE A 75 -3.34 13.24 -12.07
N GLU A 76 -3.87 13.59 -10.89
CA GLU A 76 -3.36 14.72 -10.10
C GLU A 76 -1.94 14.46 -9.61
N ALA A 77 -1.65 13.25 -9.12
CA ALA A 77 -0.30 12.87 -8.71
C ALA A 77 0.68 12.82 -9.90
N ALA A 78 0.24 12.33 -11.06
CA ALA A 78 1.03 12.35 -12.28
C ALA A 78 1.37 13.79 -12.71
N ARG A 79 0.41 14.72 -12.61
CA ARG A 79 0.63 16.14 -12.88
C ARG A 79 1.69 16.73 -11.97
N ALA A 80 1.64 16.42 -10.67
CA ALA A 80 2.66 16.85 -9.70
C ALA A 80 4.06 16.29 -10.05
N ALA A 81 4.15 15.00 -10.41
CA ALA A 81 5.39 14.38 -10.83
C ALA A 81 5.97 15.01 -12.11
N GLN A 82 5.11 15.29 -13.11
CA GLN A 82 5.50 15.93 -14.37
C GLN A 82 6.00 17.36 -14.16
N LEU A 83 5.35 18.15 -13.31
CA LEU A 83 5.82 19.48 -12.92
C LEU A 83 7.21 19.43 -12.26
N ALA A 84 7.51 18.35 -11.55
CA ALA A 84 8.83 18.08 -10.99
C ALA A 84 9.82 17.42 -11.99
N GLY A 85 9.48 17.36 -13.28
CA GLY A 85 10.33 16.79 -14.33
C GLY A 85 10.49 15.27 -14.27
N ARG A 86 9.62 14.55 -13.54
CA ARG A 86 9.70 13.11 -13.35
C ARG A 86 8.58 12.39 -14.08
N GLN A 87 8.95 11.30 -14.75
CA GLN A 87 7.97 10.36 -15.33
C GLN A 87 7.42 9.37 -14.29
N LYS A 88 8.19 9.10 -13.23
CA LYS A 88 7.82 8.16 -12.15
C LYS A 88 7.13 8.90 -11.01
N ILE A 89 5.94 8.44 -10.67
CA ILE A 89 5.16 8.88 -9.51
C ILE A 89 5.80 8.33 -8.24
N LYS A 90 5.96 9.19 -7.23
CA LYS A 90 6.42 8.88 -5.88
C LYS A 90 5.25 9.03 -4.90
N ILE A 91 5.42 8.50 -3.69
CA ILE A 91 4.44 8.67 -2.60
C ILE A 91 4.20 10.14 -2.28
N ASP A 92 5.22 10.99 -2.36
CA ASP A 92 5.07 12.41 -2.11
C ASP A 92 4.15 13.10 -3.13
N ASP A 93 4.07 12.59 -4.35
CA ASP A 93 3.13 13.11 -5.36
C ASP A 93 1.68 12.77 -4.99
N ILE A 94 1.45 11.58 -4.41
CA ILE A 94 0.13 11.16 -3.89
C ILE A 94 -0.24 11.98 -2.64
N LYS A 95 0.71 12.18 -1.72
CA LYS A 95 0.51 13.08 -0.56
C LYS A 95 0.16 14.50 -1.03
N PHE A 96 0.88 15.01 -2.04
CA PHE A 96 0.60 16.31 -2.62
C PHE A 96 -0.77 16.38 -3.30
N ALA A 97 -1.19 15.33 -4.02
CA ALA A 97 -2.54 15.25 -4.58
C ALA A 97 -3.61 15.32 -3.48
N CYS A 98 -3.39 14.64 -2.35
CA CYS A 98 -4.27 14.63 -1.18
C CYS A 98 -4.15 15.87 -0.26
N ARG A 99 -3.33 16.88 -0.60
CA ARG A 99 -2.98 18.01 0.29
C ARG A 99 -4.16 18.78 0.87
N LYS A 100 -5.31 18.77 0.19
CA LYS A 100 -6.53 19.48 0.62
C LYS A 100 -7.37 18.69 1.63
N ASN A 101 -7.10 17.40 1.81
CA ASN A 101 -7.85 16.54 2.72
C ASN A 101 -6.93 16.03 3.85
N PRO A 102 -6.98 16.67 5.04
CA PRO A 102 -6.11 16.28 6.16
C PRO A 102 -6.38 14.85 6.65
N ARG A 103 -7.60 14.33 6.50
CA ARG A 103 -7.92 12.95 6.89
C ARG A 103 -7.21 11.93 6.00
N TYR A 104 -7.10 12.21 4.70
CA TYR A 104 -6.39 11.33 3.78
C TYR A 104 -4.88 11.33 4.07
N LEU A 105 -4.31 12.49 4.39
CA LEU A 105 -2.91 12.58 4.81
C LEU A 105 -2.63 11.81 6.10
N GLY A 106 -3.47 12.00 7.13
CA GLY A 106 -3.34 11.28 8.39
C GLY A 106 -3.44 9.77 8.18
N LYS A 107 -4.38 9.32 7.33
CA LYS A 107 -4.51 7.89 7.04
C LYS A 107 -3.31 7.32 6.28
N ILE A 108 -2.76 8.07 5.32
CA ILE A 108 -1.53 7.69 4.61
C ILE A 108 -0.40 7.52 5.63
N GLN A 109 -0.18 8.51 6.50
CA GLN A 109 0.87 8.45 7.52
C GLN A 109 0.70 7.25 8.47
N GLU A 110 -0.52 7.00 8.97
CA GLU A 110 -0.84 5.86 9.83
C GLU A 110 -0.51 4.52 9.15
N ILE A 111 -0.84 4.36 7.86
CA ILE A 111 -0.55 3.14 7.11
C ILE A 111 0.96 2.92 6.96
N PHE A 112 1.73 3.98 6.71
CA PHE A 112 3.19 3.87 6.64
C PHE A 112 3.81 3.52 8.00
N ALA A 113 3.36 4.16 9.08
CA ALA A 113 3.84 3.87 10.43
C ALA A 113 3.58 2.39 10.82
N LYS A 114 2.37 1.89 10.56
CA LYS A 114 2.02 0.48 10.81
C LYS A 114 2.83 -0.48 9.96
N ARG A 115 3.13 -0.13 8.72
CA ARG A 115 4.00 -0.94 7.86
C ARG A 115 5.41 -1.04 8.46
N ASP A 116 5.96 0.09 8.91
CA ASP A 116 7.29 0.12 9.51
C ASP A 116 7.33 -0.68 10.82
N GLU A 117 6.28 -0.61 11.63
CA GLU A 117 6.11 -1.44 12.83
C GLU A 117 6.09 -2.94 12.50
N ILE A 118 5.30 -3.34 11.50
CA ILE A 118 5.25 -4.73 11.02
C ILE A 118 6.62 -5.18 10.52
N ASP A 119 7.33 -4.35 9.78
CA ASP A 119 8.64 -4.70 9.21
C ASP A 119 9.72 -4.79 10.31
N ARG A 120 9.64 -3.98 11.37
CA ARG A 120 10.45 -4.13 12.60
C ARG A 120 10.14 -5.42 13.33
N ALA A 121 8.86 -5.74 13.53
CA ALA A 121 8.42 -6.96 14.20
C ALA A 121 8.89 -8.21 13.44
N LYS A 122 8.77 -8.23 12.11
CA LYS A 122 9.28 -9.33 11.28
C LYS A 122 10.77 -9.56 11.45
N LYS A 123 11.55 -8.49 11.58
CA LYS A 123 13.00 -8.58 11.79
C LYS A 123 13.36 -9.19 13.15
N LEU A 124 12.57 -8.90 14.19
CA LEU A 124 12.73 -9.49 15.53
C LEU A 124 12.43 -10.99 15.57
N LEU A 125 11.61 -11.48 14.63
CA LEU A 125 11.19 -12.88 14.53
C LEU A 125 11.99 -13.71 13.50
N ASP A 126 13.00 -13.14 12.84
CA ASP A 126 13.79 -13.88 11.85
C ASP A 126 14.62 -15.00 12.53
N PRO A 127 14.25 -16.28 12.35
CA PRO A 127 14.91 -17.39 13.03
C PRO A 127 16.33 -17.68 12.51
N ASN A 128 16.75 -17.04 11.41
CA ASN A 128 18.12 -17.11 10.89
C ASN A 128 19.04 -16.02 11.47
N ASP A 129 18.52 -15.08 12.28
CA ASP A 129 19.35 -14.14 13.02
C ASP A 129 19.77 -14.81 14.34
N ASP A 130 21.03 -15.27 14.43
CA ASP A 130 21.64 -15.99 15.58
C ASP A 130 21.63 -15.20 16.91
N LYS A 131 20.97 -14.04 16.95
CA LYS A 131 20.80 -13.15 18.11
C LYS A 131 19.54 -13.40 18.92
N ILE A 132 18.79 -14.47 18.69
CA ILE A 132 17.65 -14.84 19.55
C ILE A 132 18.18 -15.32 20.90
N THR A 133 18.52 -14.36 21.76
CA THR A 133 18.67 -14.56 23.20
C THR A 133 17.29 -14.44 23.84
N LYS A 134 17.01 -15.24 24.87
CA LYS A 134 15.76 -15.22 25.66
C LYS A 134 15.36 -13.82 26.18
N SER A 135 16.28 -12.86 26.13
CA SER A 135 16.12 -11.44 26.44
C SER A 135 15.18 -10.69 25.47
N ASN A 136 15.11 -11.08 24.19
CA ASN A 136 14.32 -10.34 23.19
C ASN A 136 12.81 -10.59 23.31
N VAL A 137 12.38 -11.74 23.85
CA VAL A 137 10.96 -12.01 24.10
C VAL A 137 10.40 -11.06 25.16
N LYS A 138 11.21 -10.70 26.16
CA LYS A 138 10.84 -9.73 27.20
C LYS A 138 10.84 -8.29 26.69
N ALA A 139 11.74 -7.94 25.77
CA ALA A 139 11.79 -6.61 25.16
C ALA A 139 10.58 -6.35 24.24
N VAL A 140 10.09 -7.37 23.52
CA VAL A 140 8.88 -7.27 22.68
C VAL A 140 7.62 -7.00 23.54
N GLU A 141 7.54 -7.55 24.75
CA GLU A 141 6.46 -7.31 25.70
C GLU A 141 6.46 -5.86 26.25
N GLU A 142 7.64 -5.26 26.39
CA GLU A 142 7.81 -3.89 26.91
C GLU A 142 7.63 -2.82 25.81
N THR A 143 8.06 -3.08 24.57
CA THR A 143 7.91 -2.14 23.44
C THR A 143 6.48 -1.96 22.93
N LEU A 144 5.55 -2.86 23.29
CA LEU A 144 4.13 -2.71 22.98
C LEU A 144 3.39 -1.79 23.99
N GLY A 145 4.11 -1.24 24.97
CA GLY A 145 3.56 -0.42 26.05
C GLY A 145 4.15 0.99 26.21
N ALA A 146 5.04 1.44 25.32
CA ALA A 146 5.63 2.77 25.39
C ALA A 146 5.46 3.51 24.06
N ASP A 147 4.48 4.42 24.02
CA ASP A 147 4.46 5.56 23.12
C ASP A 147 5.79 6.31 23.29
N ASP A 148 6.59 6.41 22.22
CA ASP A 148 7.62 7.44 22.12
C ASP A 148 7.72 7.92 20.66
N ASP A 149 7.19 9.13 20.47
CA ASP A 149 7.41 10.00 19.32
C ASP A 149 8.90 10.31 19.19
N GLU A 150 9.60 9.70 18.25
CA GLU A 150 10.89 10.23 17.76
C GLU A 150 10.83 10.51 16.26
N ASP A 151 11.10 11.79 15.95
CA ASP A 151 11.30 12.36 14.63
C ASP A 151 12.25 11.50 13.79
N LEU A 152 11.85 11.19 12.55
CA LEU A 152 12.69 10.49 11.57
C LEU A 152 12.98 11.39 10.37
N ASP A 153 14.03 12.17 10.53
CA ASP A 153 14.77 12.87 9.51
C ASP A 153 15.57 11.92 8.59
N ASP A 154 15.30 12.06 7.30
CA ASP A 154 16.20 11.86 6.14
C ASP A 154 17.02 10.54 6.06
N ALA A 155 16.36 9.45 5.69
CA ALA A 155 17.03 8.20 5.29
C ALA A 155 17.73 8.34 3.92
N LYS A 156 18.95 8.88 3.95
CA LYS A 156 19.91 8.86 2.85
C LYS A 156 20.38 7.42 2.61
N THR A 157 19.89 6.79 1.54
CA THR A 157 20.33 5.46 1.11
C THR A 157 21.81 5.49 0.69
N VAL A 158 22.71 5.02 1.54
CA VAL A 158 24.11 4.75 1.21
C VAL A 158 24.18 3.50 0.34
N GLY A 159 24.39 3.69 -0.97
CA GLY A 159 24.69 2.62 -1.91
C GLY A 159 26.12 2.12 -1.73
N GLY A 160 26.27 0.95 -1.10
CA GLY A 160 27.54 0.25 -1.00
C GLY A 160 28.05 -0.21 -2.37
N ARG A 161 29.23 0.29 -2.75
CA ARG A 161 29.97 -0.10 -3.96
C ARG A 161 30.86 -1.29 -3.63
N SER A 162 30.49 -2.50 -4.06
CA SER A 162 31.35 -3.68 -3.94
C SER A 162 32.32 -3.76 -5.12
N THR A 163 33.61 -3.60 -4.84
CA THR A 163 34.73 -3.89 -5.74
C THR A 163 34.93 -5.41 -5.84
N GLY A 164 34.68 -5.99 -7.01
CA GLY A 164 35.01 -7.37 -7.33
C GLY A 164 36.36 -7.44 -8.06
N THR A 165 37.41 -7.77 -7.31
CA THR A 165 38.72 -8.16 -7.82
C THR A 165 38.63 -9.58 -8.39
N GLY A 166 38.91 -9.75 -9.68
CA GLY A 166 38.97 -11.05 -10.35
C GLY A 166 40.20 -11.16 -11.22
N ALA A 167 41.30 -11.61 -10.62
CA ALA A 167 42.46 -12.12 -11.34
C ALA A 167 42.20 -13.60 -11.67
N GLY A 168 42.34 -13.99 -12.92
CA GLY A 168 42.29 -15.37 -13.39
C GLY A 168 42.82 -15.43 -14.81
N LYS A 169 43.91 -16.18 -14.97
CA LYS A 169 44.72 -16.34 -16.19
C LYS A 169 43.95 -16.87 -17.38
#